data_AF-I4Z588-F1
#
_entry.id   AF-I4Z588-F1
#
_cell.length_a   1.000
_cell.length_b   1.000
_cell.length_c   1.000
_cell.angle_alpha   90.00
_cell.angle_beta   90.00
_cell.angle_gamma   90.00
#
_symmetry.space_group_name_H-M   'P 1'
#
loop_
_entity.id
_entity.type
_entity.pdbx_description
1 polymer ?
#
loop_
_entity_poly.entity_id
_entity_poly.type
_entity_poly.pdbx_seq_one_letter_code
_entity_poly.pdbx_strand_id
1 'polypeptide(L)'
;MALTLAQTAVALHADAELALGQRTFLYMPYMHSESRQIHTVAVKLFSALGVSNSLDFELRHQAIIDCFGRFPHRNAILGRPSTAEELAFLQTPGSSF
;
A
#
# COMPACT_ATOMS: atom_id res chain seq x y z
N MET A 1 -1.56 2.61 13.91
CA MET A 1 -1.80 4.05 14.19
C MET A 1 -1.72 4.91 12.93
N ALA A 2 -0.66 4.82 12.10
CA ALA A 2 -0.52 5.67 10.90
C ALA A 2 -1.70 5.61 9.92
N LEU A 3 -2.18 4.40 9.59
CA LEU A 3 -3.34 4.22 8.70
C LEU A 3 -4.59 4.92 9.25
N THR A 4 -4.88 4.74 10.54
CA THR A 4 -6.05 5.35 11.18
C THR A 4 -5.99 6.87 11.10
N LEU A 5 -4.81 7.48 11.33
CA LEU A 5 -4.65 8.93 11.21
C LEU A 5 -4.84 9.41 9.76
N ALA A 6 -4.31 8.68 8.77
CA ALA A 6 -4.52 8.99 7.36
C ALA A 6 -6.00 8.84 6.94
N GLN A 7 -6.70 7.85 7.49
CA GLN A 7 -8.15 7.66 7.32
C GLN A 7 -8.95 8.81 7.93
N THR A 8 -8.60 9.24 9.14
CA THR A 8 -9.23 10.41 9.77
C THR A 8 -9.01 11.67 8.95
N ALA A 9 -7.80 11.91 8.45
CA ALA A 9 -7.49 13.10 7.63
C ALA A 9 -8.34 13.13 6.34
N VAL A 10 -8.46 12.00 5.64
CA VAL A 10 -9.30 11.87 4.44
C VAL A 10 -10.79 12.01 4.79
N ALA A 11 -11.25 11.40 5.88
CA ALA A 11 -12.65 11.47 6.30
C ALA A 11 -13.08 12.90 6.69
N LEU A 12 -12.14 13.71 7.19
CA LEU A 12 -12.35 15.12 7.50
C LEU A 12 -12.05 16.06 6.33
N HIS A 13 -11.70 15.52 5.15
CA HIS A 13 -11.26 16.28 3.98
C HIS A 13 -10.04 17.19 4.21
N ALA A 14 -9.28 16.96 5.28
CA ALA A 14 -8.10 17.75 5.64
C ALA A 14 -6.93 17.52 4.66
N ASP A 15 -6.95 16.41 3.92
CA ASP A 15 -5.99 16.13 2.85
C ASP A 15 -6.07 17.15 1.70
N ALA A 16 -7.24 17.76 1.47
CA ALA A 16 -7.47 18.74 0.41
C ALA A 16 -6.66 20.03 0.58
N GLU A 17 -6.28 20.36 1.81
CA GLU A 17 -5.47 21.54 2.16
C GLU A 17 -3.96 21.31 1.93
N LEU A 18 -3.55 20.05 1.78
CA LEU A 18 -2.14 19.68 1.61
C LEU A 18 -1.67 19.87 0.17
N ALA A 19 -0.41 20.26 0.02
CA ALA A 19 0.28 20.23 -1.26
C ALA A 19 0.38 18.79 -1.80
N LEU A 20 0.50 18.64 -3.11
CA LEU A 20 0.47 17.33 -3.78
C LEU A 20 1.43 16.30 -3.17
N GLY A 21 2.69 16.66 -2.94
CA GLY A 21 3.67 15.76 -2.34
C GLY A 21 3.33 15.32 -0.91
N GLN A 22 2.74 16.22 -0.11
CA GLN A 22 2.27 15.91 1.24
C GLN A 22 1.06 14.97 1.21
N ARG A 23 0.14 15.17 0.26
CA ARG A 23 -1.02 14.31 0.06
C ARG A 23 -0.62 12.90 -0.39
N THR A 24 0.33 12.80 -1.32
CA THR A 24 0.94 11.50 -1.70
C THR A 24 1.53 10.79 -0.48
N PHE A 25 2.27 11.50 0.37
CA PHE A 25 2.83 10.92 1.59
C PHE A 25 1.75 10.51 2.59
N LEU A 26 0.71 11.33 2.78
CA LEU A 26 -0.43 11.04 3.65
C LEU A 26 -1.14 9.74 3.25
N TYR A 27 -1.12 9.37 1.97
CA TYR A 27 -1.77 8.14 1.47
C TYR A 27 -0.90 6.88 1.59
N MET A 28 0.41 7.01 1.82
CA MET A 28 1.33 5.85 1.96
C MET A 28 0.90 4.84 3.03
N PRO A 29 0.34 5.22 4.19
CA PRO A 29 -0.18 4.26 5.16
C PRO A 29 -1.29 3.33 4.61
N TYR A 30 -2.04 3.76 3.59
CA TYR A 30 -2.99 2.89 2.89
C TYR A 30 -2.25 1.83 2.06
N MET A 31 -1.26 2.25 1.26
CA MET A 31 -0.44 1.39 0.40
C MET A 31 0.33 0.31 1.20
N HIS A 32 0.71 0.61 2.44
CA HIS A 32 1.47 -0.30 3.29
C HIS A 32 0.62 -1.24 4.16
N SER A 33 -0.71 -1.19 4.03
CA SER A 33 -1.63 -2.06 4.77
C SER A 33 -1.69 -3.46 4.17
N GLU A 34 -1.66 -4.51 5.00
CA GLU A 34 -1.93 -5.89 4.54
C GLU A 34 -3.46 -6.14 4.52
N SER A 35 -4.21 -5.34 3.76
CA SER A 35 -5.68 -5.45 3.63
C SER A 35 -6.18 -5.06 2.25
N ARG A 36 -6.87 -5.99 1.59
CA ARG A 36 -7.47 -5.80 0.26
C ARG A 36 -8.51 -4.67 0.22
N GLN A 37 -9.31 -4.52 1.29
CA GLN A 37 -10.31 -3.46 1.34
C GLN A 37 -9.65 -2.08 1.38
N ILE A 38 -8.52 -1.97 2.08
CA ILE A 38 -7.78 -0.71 2.18
C ILE A 38 -7.14 -0.34 0.84
N HIS A 39 -6.56 -1.31 0.11
CA HIS A 39 -6.06 -1.09 -1.25
C HIS A 39 -7.16 -0.62 -2.22
N THR A 40 -8.39 -1.11 -2.07
CA THR A 40 -9.52 -0.62 -2.90
C THR A 40 -9.79 0.88 -2.69
N VAL A 41 -9.59 1.39 -1.47
CA VAL A 41 -9.69 2.83 -1.17
C VAL A 41 -8.44 3.56 -1.66
N ALA A 42 -7.26 3.01 -1.42
CA ALA A 42 -5.98 3.57 -1.82
C ALA A 42 -5.90 3.85 -3.33
N VAL A 43 -6.31 2.88 -4.17
CA VAL A 43 -6.35 3.04 -5.63
C VAL A 43 -7.18 4.26 -6.04
N LYS A 44 -8.33 4.49 -5.40
CA LYS A 44 -9.17 5.66 -5.69
C LYS A 44 -8.45 6.96 -5.30
N LEU A 45 -7.82 6.97 -4.12
CA LEU A 45 -7.08 8.12 -3.61
C LEU A 45 -5.88 8.47 -4.50
N PHE A 46 -5.04 7.50 -4.85
CA PHE A 46 -3.88 7.71 -5.72
C PHE A 46 -4.28 8.03 -7.16
N SER A 47 -5.36 7.45 -7.69
CA SER A 47 -5.88 7.82 -9.02
C SER A 47 -6.30 9.28 -9.08
N ALA A 48 -6.92 9.81 -8.01
CA ALA A 48 -7.35 11.20 -7.94
C ALA A 48 -6.18 12.21 -7.89
N LEU A 49 -4.97 11.78 -7.50
CA LEU A 49 -3.79 12.65 -7.49
C LEU A 49 -3.23 12.92 -8.89
N GLY A 50 -3.49 12.05 -9.86
CA GLY A 50 -2.94 12.17 -11.22
C GLY A 50 -1.41 11.97 -11.32
N VAL A 51 -0.75 11.49 -10.26
CA VAL A 51 0.69 11.20 -10.25
C VAL A 51 0.91 9.74 -10.67
N SER A 52 1.25 9.52 -11.94
CA SER A 52 1.36 8.18 -12.55
C SER A 52 2.23 7.23 -11.73
N ASN A 53 3.45 7.65 -11.37
CA ASN A 53 4.38 6.82 -10.63
C ASN A 53 3.80 6.34 -9.28
N SER A 54 3.08 7.20 -8.54
CA SER A 54 2.48 6.82 -7.25
C SER A 54 1.34 5.81 -7.41
N LEU A 55 0.52 5.96 -8.46
CA LEU A 55 -0.53 4.99 -8.76
C LEU A 55 0.05 3.64 -9.19
N ASP A 56 1.12 3.64 -9.99
CA ASP A 56 1.78 2.41 -10.42
C ASP A 56 2.32 1.61 -9.22
N PHE A 57 2.91 2.30 -8.24
CA PHE A 57 3.33 1.66 -6.98
C PHE A 57 2.15 1.10 -6.19
N GLU A 58 1.05 1.84 -6.07
CA GLU A 58 -0.16 1.36 -5.38
C GLU A 58 -0.70 0.07 -6.02
N LEU A 59 -0.82 0.04 -7.35
CA LEU A 59 -1.32 -1.13 -8.09
C LEU A 59 -0.41 -2.35 -7.91
N ARG A 60 0.91 -2.15 -7.83
CA ARG A 60 1.86 -3.22 -7.53
C ARG A 60 1.71 -3.76 -6.11
N HIS A 61 1.51 -2.88 -5.12
CA HIS A 61 1.25 -3.32 -3.75
C HIS A 61 -0.07 -4.08 -3.64
N GLN A 62 -1.14 -3.56 -4.26
CA GLN A 62 -2.42 -4.24 -4.32
C GLN A 62 -2.29 -5.63 -4.94
N ALA A 63 -1.56 -5.79 -6.04
CA ALA A 63 -1.38 -7.10 -6.68
C ALA A 63 -0.73 -8.14 -5.75
N ILE A 64 0.24 -7.72 -4.92
CA ILE A 64 0.87 -8.60 -3.92
C ILE A 64 -0.16 -9.01 -2.85
N ILE A 65 -0.94 -8.06 -2.34
CA ILE A 65 -1.99 -8.34 -1.35
C ILE A 65 -3.13 -9.19 -1.95
N ASP A 66 -3.45 -9.01 -3.23
CA ASP A 66 -4.45 -9.82 -3.89
C ASP A 66 -4.01 -11.28 -4.03
N CYS A 67 -2.73 -11.51 -4.32
CA CYS A 67 -2.15 -12.84 -4.46
C CYS A 67 -1.93 -13.54 -3.11
N PHE A 68 -1.33 -12.86 -2.13
CA PHE A 68 -0.84 -13.48 -0.89
C PHE A 68 -1.62 -13.07 0.37
N GLY A 69 -2.46 -12.03 0.30
CA GLY A 69 -3.16 -11.46 1.47
C GLY A 69 -2.25 -10.70 2.45
N ARG A 70 -0.94 -10.66 2.19
CA ARG A 70 0.11 -10.04 3.02
C ARG A 70 1.33 -9.74 2.16
N PHE A 71 2.34 -9.06 2.71
CA PHE A 71 3.61 -8.82 2.04
C PHE A 71 4.65 -9.90 2.42
N PRO A 72 5.03 -10.80 1.51
CA PRO A 72 5.94 -11.91 1.85
C PRO A 72 7.31 -11.48 2.36
N HIS A 73 7.83 -10.33 1.90
CA HIS A 73 9.13 -9.82 2.33
C HIS A 73 9.15 -9.43 3.83
N ARG A 74 7.98 -9.27 4.46
CA ARG A 74 7.86 -9.01 5.90
C ARG A 74 7.86 -10.28 6.74
N ASN A 75 7.72 -11.45 6.13
CA ASN A 75 7.51 -12.71 6.85
C ASN A 75 8.62 -13.00 7.86
N ALA A 76 9.89 -12.88 7.46
CA ALA A 76 11.03 -13.15 8.34
C ALA A 76 11.06 -12.23 9.57
N ILE A 77 10.87 -10.92 9.37
CA ILE A 77 10.90 -9.91 10.44
C ILE A 77 9.70 -10.09 11.40
N LEU A 78 8.55 -10.54 10.88
CA LEU A 78 7.34 -10.80 11.66
C LEU A 78 7.24 -12.22 12.22
N GLY A 79 8.26 -13.07 12.03
CA GLY A 79 8.27 -14.47 12.50
C GLY A 79 7.23 -15.37 11.82
N ARG A 80 6.79 -15.05 10.59
CA ARG A 80 5.81 -15.83 9.84
C ARG A 80 6.51 -16.86 8.94
N PRO A 81 6.03 -18.11 8.88
CA PRO A 81 6.50 -19.05 7.86
C PRO A 81 6.05 -18.60 6.47
N SER A 82 6.94 -18.70 5.49
CA SER A 82 6.63 -18.46 4.08
C SER A 82 6.20 -19.75 3.39
N THR A 83 5.24 -19.67 2.46
CA THR A 83 4.89 -20.78 1.55
C THR A 83 5.92 -20.95 0.43
N ALA A 84 5.83 -22.04 -0.33
CA ALA A 84 6.70 -22.26 -1.49
C ALA A 84 6.51 -21.17 -2.57
N GLU A 85 5.27 -20.73 -2.79
CA GLU A 85 4.91 -19.67 -3.74
C GLU A 85 5.47 -18.32 -3.28
N GLU A 86 5.35 -18.01 -1.99
CA GLU A 86 5.93 -16.79 -1.40
C GLU A 86 7.45 -16.79 -1.53
N LEU A 87 8.12 -17.92 -1.28
CA LEU A 87 9.57 -18.06 -1.45
C LEU A 87 10.01 -17.88 -2.90
N ALA A 88 9.27 -18.47 -3.85
CA ALA A 88 9.54 -18.30 -5.28
C ALA A 88 9.34 -16.84 -5.71
N PHE A 89 8.26 -16.20 -5.25
CA PHE A 89 8.00 -14.78 -5.52
C PHE A 89 9.12 -13.88 -5.01
N LEU A 90 9.65 -14.14 -3.82
CA LEU A 90 10.77 -13.37 -3.24
C LEU A 90 12.06 -13.39 -4.07
N GLN A 91 12.24 -14.37 -4.96
CA GLN A 91 13.39 -14.43 -5.88
C GLN A 91 13.21 -13.56 -7.13
N THR A 92 12.03 -12.99 -7.35
CA THR A 92 11.74 -12.17 -8.54
C THR A 92 11.97 -10.67 -8.29
N PRO A 93 12.29 -9.87 -9.33
CA PRO A 93 12.39 -8.42 -9.19
C PRO A 93 11.07 -7.78 -8.76
N GLY A 94 11.13 -6.79 -7.86
CA GLY A 94 9.93 -6.11 -7.37
C GLY A 94 9.11 -6.91 -6.35
N SER A 95 9.72 -7.92 -5.72
CA SER A 95 9.13 -8.68 -4.62
C SER A 95 9.15 -7.93 -3.27
N SER A 96 9.84 -6.79 -3.23
CA SER A 96 9.96 -5.88 -2.09
C SER A 96 9.99 -4.43 -2.55
N PHE A 97 9.33 -3.54 -1.80
CA PHE A 97 9.43 -2.08 -1.89
C PHE A 97 9.46 -1.49 -0.48
#